data_AF-A0A818TQ38-F1
#
_entry.id   AF-A0A818TQ38-F1
#
_cell.length_a   1.000
_cell.length_b   1.000
_cell.length_c   1.000
_cell.angle_alpha   90.00
_cell.angle_beta   90.00
_cell.angle_gamma   90.00
#
_symmetry.space_group_name_H-M   'P 1'
#
loop_
_entity.id
_entity.type
_entity.pdbx_description
1 polymer ?
#
loop_
_entity_poly.entity_id
_entity_poly.type
_entity_poly.pdbx_seq_one_letter_code
_entity_poly.pdbx_strand_id
1 'polypeptide(L)'
;MIAVSSLDDKMNTEDLGISLTPKIEGRWRWIGTKTLQFEAKHRLPYSTNYTLRVDKEHCVSAIGGKLDDEFVFQFSTTAPKVLQFLPHGIVSTLKPKCFLLFNQKIDRNEILKHLRVGHSDGHTIQNEDLEPVNETTAKSEFESFMNANEENYEKYIAFTFKHDLLKATQYTIQVSVACPSAEGPLKTTSEWSASFHTYEPLKIIDCFPNIKNTWQPSAAPGHSWTLTFNNSLDHSTINKSLFKFEPEVNGLGIEHTQHNDRQITFYNNSKSNTVYTLSIQSASLKDIHGQTFEHDHSDKLIQFHVHDSPSLVGNISGATGMITMDPGVLDEPFYPFMVYNYSEVTLRIHRVKPEHYHPNLPCFNSHSYTYEGQEWYNKLPGEELLNEVVQTNCERDEPKEIRVPLRAYLTKKSGVGQLIILIEPTKKALSECQDNDWQYRQIISVWLQCTRLAVDVFVSSGTYKLRRN
;
A
#
# COMPACT_ATOMS: atom_id res chain seq x y z
N MET A 1 -38.76 30.19 41.44
CA MET A 1 -37.55 31.03 41.57
C MET A 1 -37.23 31.13 43.03
N ILE A 2 -35.98 30.86 43.42
CA ILE A 2 -35.48 31.07 44.79
C ILE A 2 -34.70 32.39 44.79
N ALA A 3 -34.81 33.19 45.86
CA ALA A 3 -34.09 34.46 45.95
C ALA A 3 -32.59 34.18 46.14
N VAL A 4 -31.75 34.69 45.23
CA VAL A 4 -30.29 34.55 45.31
C VAL A 4 -29.71 35.92 45.66
N SER A 5 -29.11 36.06 46.84
CA SER A 5 -28.57 37.34 47.33
C SER A 5 -27.20 37.69 46.75
N SER A 6 -26.42 36.70 46.30
CA SER A 6 -25.20 36.89 45.50
C SER A 6 -24.82 35.60 44.73
N LEU A 7 -24.13 35.72 43.60
CA LEU A 7 -23.70 34.59 42.76
C LEU A 7 -22.48 33.83 43.33
N ASP A 8 -21.78 34.41 44.32
CA ASP A 8 -20.50 33.91 44.85
C ASP A 8 -20.59 33.38 46.30
N ASP A 9 -21.74 33.48 46.97
CA ASP A 9 -21.89 32.93 48.32
C ASP A 9 -21.89 31.39 48.28
N LYS A 10 -21.04 30.77 49.11
CA LYS A 10 -21.04 29.33 49.38
C LYS A 10 -22.43 28.93 49.89
N MET A 11 -23.25 28.41 49.00
CA MET A 11 -24.61 27.99 49.33
C MET A 11 -24.58 26.78 50.27
N ASN A 12 -25.28 26.86 51.39
CA ASN A 12 -25.50 25.72 52.26
C ASN A 12 -26.65 24.86 51.69
N THR A 13 -26.33 23.68 51.18
CA THR A 13 -27.31 22.80 50.52
C THR A 13 -28.24 22.07 51.48
N GLU A 14 -27.86 22.02 52.77
CA GLU A 14 -28.72 21.54 53.85
C GLU A 14 -29.98 22.40 53.97
N ASP A 15 -29.87 23.71 53.74
CA ASP A 15 -30.99 24.65 53.80
C ASP A 15 -31.98 24.47 52.64
N LEU A 16 -31.57 23.80 51.54
CA LEU A 16 -32.43 23.46 50.40
C LEU A 16 -32.92 22.00 50.43
N GLY A 17 -32.53 21.22 51.45
CA GLY A 17 -32.86 19.80 51.55
C GLY A 17 -32.31 18.95 50.41
N ILE A 18 -31.18 19.35 49.81
CA ILE A 18 -30.59 18.65 48.67
C ILE A 18 -29.51 17.69 49.17
N SER A 19 -29.63 16.41 48.82
CA SER A 19 -28.63 15.39 49.14
C SER A 19 -28.26 14.55 47.92
N LEU A 20 -26.98 14.21 47.81
CA LEU A 20 -26.43 13.32 46.78
C LEU A 20 -25.74 12.14 47.47
N THR A 21 -26.20 10.93 47.17
CA THR A 21 -25.69 9.68 47.77
C THR A 21 -25.15 8.74 46.69
N PRO A 22 -23.90 8.23 46.80
CA PRO A 22 -22.92 8.53 47.84
C PRO A 22 -22.43 9.99 47.78
N LYS A 23 -21.92 10.49 48.91
CA LYS A 23 -21.45 11.87 49.04
C LYS A 23 -20.24 12.12 48.15
N ILE A 24 -20.28 13.19 47.35
CA ILE A 24 -19.21 13.58 46.43
C ILE A 24 -18.69 14.95 46.84
N GLU A 25 -17.36 15.11 46.81
CA GLU A 25 -16.76 16.43 46.98
C GLU A 25 -17.09 17.33 45.78
N GLY A 26 -17.66 18.50 46.07
CA GLY A 26 -18.01 19.47 45.05
C GLY A 26 -18.65 20.69 45.69
N ARG A 27 -19.16 21.56 44.84
CA ARG A 27 -19.90 22.75 45.26
C ARG A 27 -21.17 22.88 44.45
N TRP A 28 -22.20 23.39 45.10
CA TRP A 28 -23.43 23.76 44.42
C TRP A 28 -23.41 25.25 44.11
N ARG A 29 -23.89 25.62 42.92
CA ARG A 29 -24.04 27.02 42.52
C ARG A 29 -25.32 27.23 41.75
N TRP A 30 -25.88 28.42 41.91
CA TRP A 30 -26.98 28.88 41.07
C TRP A 30 -26.46 29.33 39.71
N ILE A 31 -27.16 28.93 38.66
CA ILE A 31 -27.02 29.50 37.32
C ILE A 31 -28.33 30.21 37.01
N GLY A 32 -28.35 31.51 37.25
CA GLY A 32 -29.58 32.31 37.22
C GLY A 32 -30.52 31.98 38.38
N THR A 33 -31.82 32.24 38.21
CA THR A 33 -32.82 32.17 39.30
C THR A 33 -33.65 30.87 39.31
N LYS A 34 -33.36 29.95 38.39
CA LYS A 34 -34.15 28.73 38.14
C LYS A 34 -33.33 27.45 37.98
N THR A 35 -32.01 27.53 37.87
CA THR A 35 -31.15 26.37 37.63
C THR A 35 -30.11 26.27 38.72
N LEU A 36 -30.04 25.11 39.36
CA LEU A 36 -28.99 24.79 40.33
C LEU A 36 -28.06 23.74 39.71
N GLN A 37 -26.75 24.00 39.74
CA GLN A 37 -25.73 23.09 39.23
C GLN A 37 -24.85 22.58 40.37
N PHE A 38 -24.62 21.27 40.40
CA PHE A 38 -23.52 20.68 41.16
C PHE A 38 -22.26 20.63 40.30
N GLU A 39 -21.17 21.21 40.80
CA GLU A 39 -19.83 21.07 40.23
C GLU A 39 -19.00 20.15 41.12
N ALA A 40 -18.80 18.92 40.66
CA ALA A 40 -17.91 17.98 41.34
C ALA A 40 -16.45 18.48 41.26
N LYS A 41 -15.72 18.37 42.36
CA LYS A 41 -14.31 18.78 42.45
C LYS A 41 -13.40 17.86 41.63
N HIS A 42 -13.77 16.58 41.55
CA HIS A 42 -13.12 15.56 40.74
C HIS A 42 -14.17 14.85 39.88
N ARG A 43 -13.71 14.05 38.90
CA ARG A 43 -14.61 13.17 38.16
C ARG A 43 -15.38 12.27 39.13
N LEU A 44 -16.66 12.04 38.84
CA LEU A 44 -17.48 11.06 39.55
C LEU A 44 -16.81 9.66 39.48
N PRO A 45 -16.73 8.93 40.61
CA PRO A 45 -16.34 7.52 40.60
C PRO A 45 -17.19 6.72 39.61
N TYR A 46 -16.53 5.90 38.80
CA TYR A 46 -17.23 4.98 37.91
C TYR A 46 -17.94 3.87 38.70
N SER A 47 -18.72 3.06 38.00
CA SER A 47 -19.39 1.89 38.56
C SER A 47 -20.21 2.18 39.82
N THR A 48 -20.89 3.32 39.88
CA THR A 48 -21.58 3.78 41.08
C THR A 48 -22.99 4.27 40.74
N ASN A 49 -23.98 3.85 41.52
CA ASN A 49 -25.33 4.40 41.50
C ASN A 49 -25.37 5.65 42.37
N TYR A 50 -25.87 6.74 41.82
CA TYR A 50 -26.08 8.01 42.51
C TYR A 50 -27.57 8.30 42.64
N THR A 51 -27.97 8.73 43.83
CA THR A 51 -29.32 9.22 44.11
C THR A 51 -29.23 10.68 44.54
N LEU A 52 -29.84 11.56 43.74
CA LEU A 52 -30.09 12.95 44.08
C LEU A 52 -31.50 13.04 44.69
N ARG A 53 -31.60 13.60 45.89
CA ARG A 53 -32.87 13.86 46.57
C ARG A 53 -33.00 15.35 46.87
N VAL A 54 -34.20 15.89 46.69
CA VAL A 54 -34.60 17.23 47.15
C VAL A 54 -35.82 17.08 48.04
N ASP A 55 -35.67 17.43 49.30
CA ASP A 55 -36.72 17.31 50.29
C ASP A 55 -37.81 18.37 50.08
N LYS A 56 -39.07 17.93 50.16
CA LYS A 56 -40.22 18.81 49.94
C LYS A 56 -40.37 19.92 50.99
N GLU A 57 -39.85 19.71 52.19
CA GLU A 57 -39.99 20.65 53.31
C GLU A 57 -39.08 21.88 53.20
N HIS A 58 -37.90 21.72 52.60
CA HIS A 58 -36.84 22.73 52.56
C HIS A 58 -36.75 23.46 51.21
N CYS A 59 -37.33 22.88 50.15
CA CYS A 59 -37.37 23.52 48.83
C CYS A 59 -38.57 24.47 48.71
N VAL A 60 -38.37 25.74 49.10
CA VAL A 60 -39.41 26.78 49.06
C VAL A 60 -39.06 27.86 48.03
N SER A 61 -40.00 28.20 47.16
CA SER A 61 -39.85 29.30 46.19
C SER A 61 -39.99 30.69 46.85
N ALA A 62 -39.54 31.74 46.16
CA ALA A 62 -39.62 33.13 46.60
C ALA A 62 -41.06 33.64 46.83
N ILE A 63 -42.07 32.94 46.29
CA ILE A 63 -43.49 33.24 46.51
C ILE A 63 -44.16 32.27 47.49
N GLY A 64 -43.38 31.45 48.21
CA GLY A 64 -43.86 30.53 49.25
C GLY A 64 -44.35 29.16 48.75
N GLY A 65 -44.33 28.90 47.44
CA GLY A 65 -44.67 27.58 46.89
C GLY A 65 -43.64 26.51 47.31
N LYS A 66 -44.14 25.33 47.67
CA LYS A 66 -43.37 24.14 48.09
C LYS A 66 -43.50 23.03 47.05
N LEU A 67 -42.66 21.99 47.15
CA LEU A 67 -42.86 20.76 46.38
C LEU A 67 -44.01 19.95 46.99
N ASP A 68 -44.83 19.33 46.14
CA ASP A 68 -45.91 18.44 46.60
C ASP A 68 -45.34 17.15 47.22
N ASP A 69 -44.32 16.59 46.54
CA ASP A 69 -43.58 15.40 46.94
C ASP A 69 -42.06 15.64 46.89
N GLU A 70 -41.32 14.73 47.52
CA GLU A 70 -39.87 14.72 47.38
C GLU A 70 -39.45 14.43 45.94
N PHE A 71 -38.44 15.14 45.45
CA PHE A 71 -37.86 14.85 44.16
C PHE A 71 -36.72 13.86 44.33
N VAL A 72 -36.80 12.70 43.67
CA VAL A 72 -35.75 11.67 43.67
C VAL A 72 -35.35 11.40 42.23
N PHE A 73 -34.05 11.55 41.96
CA PHE A 73 -33.46 11.25 40.65
C PHE A 73 -32.28 10.30 40.82
N GLN A 74 -32.28 9.22 40.05
CA GLN A 74 -31.22 8.21 40.06
C GLN A 74 -30.49 8.20 38.73
N PHE A 75 -29.17 8.15 38.79
CA PHE A 75 -28.31 7.93 37.63
C PHE A 75 -27.11 7.08 38.04
N SER A 76 -26.48 6.44 37.06
CA SER A 76 -25.33 5.56 37.31
C SER A 76 -24.16 5.93 36.41
N THR A 77 -22.95 5.83 36.93
CA THR A 77 -21.75 5.83 36.10
C THR A 77 -21.45 4.43 35.57
N THR A 78 -20.81 4.33 34.41
CA THR A 78 -20.66 3.06 33.69
C THR A 78 -19.82 2.03 34.44
N ALA A 79 -20.21 0.75 34.36
CA ALA A 79 -19.41 -0.41 34.77
C ALA A 79 -18.12 -0.55 33.92
N PRO A 80 -17.16 -1.42 34.30
CA PRO A 80 -15.90 -1.60 33.57
C PRO A 80 -16.12 -1.90 32.09
N LYS A 81 -15.40 -1.18 31.22
CA LYS A 81 -15.38 -1.44 29.78
C LYS A 81 -13.95 -1.54 29.31
N VAL A 82 -13.66 -2.59 28.55
CA VAL A 82 -12.38 -2.73 27.84
C VAL A 82 -12.38 -1.73 26.69
N LEU A 83 -11.40 -0.84 26.72
CA LEU A 83 -11.15 0.16 25.67
C LEU A 83 -10.17 -0.36 24.62
N GLN A 84 -9.21 -1.16 25.05
CA GLN A 84 -8.17 -1.67 24.18
C GLN A 84 -7.76 -3.08 24.57
N PHE A 85 -7.42 -3.87 23.56
CA PHE A 85 -6.90 -5.22 23.71
C PHE A 85 -5.67 -5.39 22.83
N LEU A 86 -4.68 -6.15 23.28
CA LEU A 86 -3.61 -6.69 22.46
C LEU A 86 -3.34 -8.13 22.90
N PRO A 87 -2.83 -8.98 22.00
CA PRO A 87 -2.51 -8.70 20.59
C PRO A 87 -3.73 -8.71 19.66
N HIS A 88 -3.57 -8.23 18.44
CA HIS A 88 -4.58 -8.32 17.37
C HIS A 88 -4.05 -9.16 16.20
N GLY A 89 -4.94 -9.86 15.50
CA GLY A 89 -4.58 -10.62 14.30
C GLY A 89 -3.64 -11.79 14.61
N ILE A 90 -2.64 -11.99 13.76
CA ILE A 90 -1.71 -13.12 13.87
C ILE A 90 -0.52 -12.73 14.76
N VAL A 91 -0.28 -13.51 15.81
CA VAL A 91 0.86 -13.34 16.73
C VAL A 91 2.10 -14.07 16.22
N SER A 92 3.27 -13.48 16.45
CA SER A 92 4.56 -14.03 16.01
C SER A 92 5.22 -15.00 17.01
N THR A 93 4.57 -15.25 18.15
CA THR A 93 5.08 -16.09 19.24
C THR A 93 3.97 -16.95 19.82
N LEU A 94 4.33 -18.12 20.37
CA LEU A 94 3.40 -19.01 21.10
C LEU A 94 3.25 -18.62 22.58
N LYS A 95 3.99 -17.61 23.06
CA LYS A 95 3.75 -16.99 24.37
C LYS A 95 3.48 -15.48 24.22
N PRO A 96 2.39 -15.09 23.56
CA PRO A 96 2.07 -13.69 23.39
C PRO A 96 1.70 -13.07 24.75
N LYS A 97 2.16 -11.84 24.97
CA LYS A 97 1.69 -11.05 26.10
C LYS A 97 0.39 -10.35 25.70
N CYS A 98 -0.65 -10.61 26.46
CA CYS A 98 -1.95 -9.98 26.30
C CYS A 98 -2.04 -8.74 27.20
N PHE A 99 -2.72 -7.70 26.71
CA PHE A 99 -2.93 -6.45 27.42
C PHE A 99 -4.38 -6.00 27.24
N LEU A 100 -5.05 -5.65 28.35
CA LEU A 100 -6.38 -5.05 28.34
C LEU A 100 -6.34 -3.72 29.09
N LEU A 101 -6.78 -2.65 28.44
CA LEU A 101 -7.00 -1.34 29.05
C LEU A 101 -8.48 -1.12 29.30
N PHE A 102 -8.82 -0.65 30.51
CA PHE A 102 -10.19 -0.34 30.91
C PHE A 102 -10.43 1.17 30.97
N ASN A 103 -11.70 1.56 30.94
CA ASN A 103 -12.12 2.96 31.09
C ASN A 103 -12.01 3.52 32.52
N GLN A 104 -11.68 2.68 33.49
CA GLN A 104 -11.69 2.98 34.92
C GLN A 104 -10.66 2.15 35.66
N LYS A 105 -10.36 2.51 36.93
CA LYS A 105 -9.39 1.76 37.73
C LYS A 105 -9.89 0.35 38.02
N ILE A 106 -8.96 -0.60 38.03
CA ILE A 106 -9.25 -2.02 38.25
C ILE A 106 -8.33 -2.64 39.30
N ASP A 107 -8.82 -3.71 39.94
CA ASP A 107 -7.97 -4.63 40.69
C ASP A 107 -7.54 -5.75 39.73
N ARG A 108 -6.26 -5.81 39.39
CA ARG A 108 -5.73 -6.77 38.40
C ARG A 108 -6.00 -8.22 38.80
N ASN A 109 -5.94 -8.56 40.09
CA ASN A 109 -6.18 -9.93 40.54
C ASN A 109 -7.65 -10.31 40.44
N GLU A 110 -8.55 -9.37 40.73
CA GLU A 110 -9.99 -9.58 40.54
C GLU A 110 -10.37 -9.69 39.06
N ILE A 111 -9.77 -8.88 38.18
CA ILE A 111 -9.99 -9.01 36.73
C ILE A 111 -9.51 -10.37 36.22
N LEU A 112 -8.35 -10.85 36.68
CA LEU A 112 -7.80 -12.14 36.24
C LEU A 112 -8.75 -13.31 36.53
N LYS A 113 -9.54 -13.25 37.61
CA LYS A 113 -10.57 -14.26 37.94
C LYS A 113 -11.77 -14.27 36.99
N HIS A 114 -12.00 -13.17 36.27
CA HIS A 114 -13.12 -13.01 35.34
C HIS A 114 -12.69 -13.20 33.87
N LEU A 115 -11.39 -13.38 33.62
CA LEU A 115 -10.87 -13.73 32.30
C LEU A 115 -11.17 -15.21 32.00
N ARG A 116 -11.44 -15.49 30.73
CA ARG A 116 -11.50 -16.84 30.15
C ARG A 116 -10.81 -16.80 28.80
N VAL A 117 -10.11 -17.87 28.45
CA VAL A 117 -9.46 -17.99 27.14
C VAL A 117 -9.93 -19.27 26.47
N GLY A 118 -10.69 -19.12 25.40
CA GLY A 118 -11.17 -20.23 24.58
C GLY A 118 -10.32 -20.44 23.34
N HIS A 119 -10.30 -21.67 22.84
CA HIS A 119 -9.69 -22.06 21.57
C HIS A 119 -10.79 -22.33 20.54
N SER A 120 -10.46 -22.24 19.24
CA SER A 120 -11.37 -22.61 18.16
C SER A 120 -11.77 -24.10 18.14
N ASP A 121 -11.03 -24.98 18.81
CA ASP A 121 -11.30 -26.42 18.90
C ASP A 121 -12.24 -26.80 20.06
N GLY A 122 -12.70 -25.80 20.83
CA GLY A 122 -13.61 -25.99 21.97
C GLY A 122 -12.92 -26.18 23.32
N HIS A 123 -11.59 -26.24 23.39
CA HIS A 123 -10.86 -26.25 24.65
C HIS A 123 -10.78 -24.85 25.28
N THR A 124 -10.56 -24.81 26.60
CA THR A 124 -10.37 -23.56 27.37
C THR A 124 -9.09 -23.62 28.18
N ILE A 125 -8.31 -22.54 28.16
CA ILE A 125 -7.18 -22.34 29.07
C ILE A 125 -7.74 -21.88 30.42
N GLN A 126 -7.31 -22.53 31.49
CA GLN A 126 -7.75 -22.19 32.84
C GLN A 126 -7.01 -20.95 33.34
N ASN A 127 -7.58 -20.23 34.30
CA ASN A 127 -6.99 -18.99 34.80
C ASN A 127 -5.66 -19.23 35.52
N GLU A 128 -5.46 -20.45 36.06
CA GLU A 128 -4.19 -20.88 36.65
C GLU A 128 -3.07 -21.01 35.62
N ASP A 129 -3.38 -21.16 34.33
CA ASP A 129 -2.38 -21.22 33.25
C ASP A 129 -2.02 -19.84 32.69
N LEU A 130 -2.66 -18.79 33.21
CA LEU A 130 -2.30 -17.40 32.95
C LEU A 130 -1.29 -16.91 33.99
N GLU A 131 -0.32 -16.12 33.54
CA GLU A 131 0.70 -15.51 34.38
C GLU A 131 0.67 -13.99 34.22
N PRO A 132 0.48 -13.20 35.31
CA PRO A 132 0.57 -11.75 35.25
C PRO A 132 1.94 -11.30 34.74
N VAL A 133 1.94 -10.35 33.80
CA VAL A 133 3.19 -9.72 33.33
C VAL A 133 3.62 -8.69 34.38
N ASN A 134 4.90 -8.72 34.75
CA ASN A 134 5.45 -7.75 35.71
C ASN A 134 5.38 -6.31 35.17
N GLU A 135 5.34 -5.33 36.07
CA GLU A 135 5.14 -3.93 35.68
C GLU A 135 6.25 -3.35 34.81
N THR A 136 7.51 -3.75 35.01
CA THR A 136 8.64 -3.26 34.22
C THR A 136 8.51 -3.69 32.76
N THR A 137 8.18 -4.97 32.53
CA THR A 137 7.94 -5.52 31.20
C THR A 137 6.69 -4.92 30.56
N ALA A 138 5.59 -4.80 31.32
CA ALA A 138 4.38 -4.17 30.81
C ALA A 138 4.61 -2.72 30.38
N LYS A 139 5.36 -1.94 31.19
CA LYS A 139 5.78 -0.57 30.87
C LYS A 139 6.59 -0.50 29.59
N SER A 140 7.58 -1.37 29.43
CA SER A 140 8.42 -1.38 28.23
C SER A 140 7.66 -1.78 26.96
N GLU A 141 6.68 -2.68 27.03
CA GLU A 141 6.02 -3.24 25.84
C GLU A 141 4.74 -2.50 25.44
N PHE A 142 4.03 -1.92 26.41
CA PHE A 142 2.74 -1.27 26.18
C PHE A 142 2.77 0.23 26.52
N GLU A 143 3.97 0.82 26.59
CA GLU A 143 4.18 2.22 27.00
C GLU A 143 3.31 3.21 26.21
N SER A 144 3.23 3.02 24.90
CA SER A 144 2.46 3.89 24.00
C SER A 144 0.97 3.97 24.35
N PHE A 145 0.41 2.90 24.91
CA PHE A 145 -1.00 2.83 25.31
C PHE A 145 -1.22 3.36 26.73
N MET A 146 -0.20 3.29 27.57
CA MET A 146 -0.24 3.83 28.94
C MET A 146 0.04 5.34 28.96
N ASN A 147 1.06 5.83 28.28
CA ASN A 147 1.47 7.24 28.32
C ASN A 147 0.48 8.21 27.64
N ALA A 148 -0.55 7.70 26.96
CA ALA A 148 -1.65 8.53 26.50
C ALA A 148 -2.37 9.25 27.66
N ASN A 149 -2.30 8.72 28.88
CA ASN A 149 -2.79 9.35 30.11
C ASN A 149 -2.10 8.72 31.32
N GLU A 150 -1.43 9.51 32.18
CA GLU A 150 -0.75 9.01 33.38
C GLU A 150 -1.65 8.18 34.31
N GLU A 151 -2.96 8.39 34.31
CA GLU A 151 -3.90 7.58 35.10
C GLU A 151 -4.08 6.15 34.54
N ASN A 152 -3.62 5.84 33.33
CA ASN A 152 -3.81 4.53 32.71
C ASN A 152 -3.04 3.41 33.42
N TYR A 153 -2.01 3.73 34.21
CA TYR A 153 -1.25 2.73 34.96
C TYR A 153 -2.10 1.91 35.95
N GLU A 154 -3.23 2.45 36.41
CA GLU A 154 -4.18 1.79 37.33
C GLU A 154 -5.38 1.15 36.59
N LYS A 155 -5.43 1.25 35.27
CA LYS A 155 -6.59 0.86 34.44
C LYS A 155 -6.31 -0.34 33.55
N TYR A 156 -5.18 -1.01 33.69
CA TYR A 156 -4.79 -2.12 32.80
C TYR A 156 -4.41 -3.40 33.54
N ILE A 157 -4.56 -4.50 32.81
CA ILE A 157 -4.01 -5.81 33.16
C ILE A 157 -3.21 -6.34 31.97
N ALA A 158 -2.05 -6.94 32.26
CA ALA A 158 -1.24 -7.65 31.28
C ALA A 158 -0.94 -9.05 31.79
N PHE A 159 -1.05 -10.05 30.94
CA PHE A 159 -0.80 -11.44 31.27
C PHE A 159 -0.19 -12.19 30.08
N THR A 160 0.45 -13.32 30.35
CA THR A 160 0.99 -14.25 29.37
C THR A 160 0.56 -15.67 29.72
N PHE A 161 0.96 -16.64 28.92
CA PHE A 161 0.62 -18.05 29.08
C PHE A 161 1.79 -18.82 29.69
N LYS A 162 1.53 -19.65 30.70
CA LYS A 162 2.57 -20.50 31.33
C LYS A 162 3.15 -21.51 30.33
N HIS A 163 2.28 -22.08 29.50
CA HIS A 163 2.60 -23.03 28.45
C HIS A 163 2.52 -22.38 27.07
N ASP A 164 3.26 -22.94 26.11
CA ASP A 164 3.17 -22.51 24.71
C ASP A 164 1.76 -22.76 24.18
N LEU A 165 1.21 -21.77 23.48
CA LEU A 165 -0.02 -21.91 22.73
C LEU A 165 0.18 -22.87 21.55
N LEU A 166 -0.92 -23.49 21.11
CA LEU A 166 -0.96 -24.30 19.90
C LEU A 166 -0.77 -23.39 18.68
N LYS A 167 -0.06 -23.89 17.67
CA LYS A 167 0.08 -23.23 16.35
C LYS A 167 -1.26 -23.28 15.59
N ALA A 168 -1.40 -22.44 14.57
CA ALA A 168 -2.58 -22.39 13.69
C ALA A 168 -3.94 -22.38 14.42
N THR A 169 -3.99 -21.74 15.60
CA THR A 169 -5.15 -21.80 16.48
C THR A 169 -5.66 -20.40 16.76
N GLN A 170 -6.99 -20.21 16.67
CA GLN A 170 -7.63 -18.98 17.10
C GLN A 170 -7.88 -19.06 18.60
N TYR A 171 -7.46 -18.01 19.31
CA TYR A 171 -7.69 -17.81 20.73
C TYR A 171 -8.65 -16.65 20.96
N THR A 172 -9.67 -16.87 21.78
CA THR A 172 -10.65 -15.85 22.16
C THR A 172 -10.50 -15.52 23.64
N ILE A 173 -10.09 -14.29 23.92
CA ILE A 173 -10.05 -13.73 25.28
C ILE A 173 -11.44 -13.17 25.59
N GLN A 174 -11.99 -13.57 26.74
CA GLN A 174 -13.29 -13.11 27.21
C GLN A 174 -13.15 -12.52 28.61
N VAL A 175 -13.80 -11.38 28.84
CA VAL A 175 -14.08 -10.84 30.17
C VAL A 175 -15.54 -11.15 30.45
N SER A 176 -15.78 -12.03 31.41
CA SER A 176 -17.12 -12.48 31.78
C SER A 176 -17.98 -11.36 32.39
N VAL A 177 -19.30 -11.59 32.45
CA VAL A 177 -20.22 -10.76 33.24
C VAL A 177 -19.79 -10.72 34.70
N ALA A 178 -20.34 -9.76 35.46
CA ALA A 178 -20.04 -9.56 36.87
C ALA A 178 -18.59 -9.13 37.17
N CYS A 179 -17.85 -8.66 36.15
CA CYS A 179 -16.50 -8.14 36.30
C CYS A 179 -16.50 -6.84 37.15
N PRO A 180 -15.66 -6.75 38.22
CA PRO A 180 -15.71 -5.65 39.18
C PRO A 180 -14.87 -4.44 38.77
N SER A 181 -15.15 -3.31 39.39
CA SER A 181 -14.34 -2.09 39.36
C SER A 181 -13.60 -1.90 40.68
N ALA A 182 -12.46 -1.21 40.65
CA ALA A 182 -11.80 -0.71 41.87
C ALA A 182 -12.36 0.64 42.36
N GLU A 183 -13.22 1.30 41.56
CA GLU A 183 -13.80 2.61 41.91
C GLU A 183 -15.19 2.52 42.55
N GLY A 184 -16.00 1.51 42.20
CA GLY A 184 -17.40 1.42 42.64
C GLY A 184 -18.00 0.01 42.53
N PRO A 185 -19.17 -0.22 43.16
CA PRO A 185 -19.74 -1.56 43.33
C PRO A 185 -20.45 -2.15 42.11
N LEU A 186 -20.79 -1.37 41.09
CA LEU A 186 -21.45 -1.88 39.90
C LEU A 186 -20.51 -2.78 39.11
N LYS A 187 -21.04 -3.92 38.67
CA LYS A 187 -20.32 -4.90 37.88
C LYS A 187 -20.81 -4.88 36.43
N THR A 188 -20.01 -5.45 35.53
CA THR A 188 -20.43 -5.61 34.12
C THR A 188 -21.67 -6.49 34.02
N THR A 189 -22.57 -6.16 33.10
CA THR A 189 -23.79 -6.93 32.82
C THR A 189 -23.71 -7.71 31.51
N SER A 190 -22.71 -7.42 30.68
CA SER A 190 -22.44 -8.08 29.41
C SER A 190 -21.01 -8.59 29.36
N GLU A 191 -20.80 -9.69 28.65
CA GLU A 191 -19.46 -10.18 28.34
C GLU A 191 -18.78 -9.29 27.31
N TRP A 192 -17.46 -9.23 27.37
CA TRP A 192 -16.63 -8.64 26.34
C TRP A 192 -15.69 -9.72 25.79
N SER A 193 -15.41 -9.70 24.49
CA SER A 193 -14.49 -10.65 23.87
C SER A 193 -13.67 -10.05 22.74
N ALA A 194 -12.44 -10.54 22.58
CA ALA A 194 -11.59 -10.30 21.42
C ALA A 194 -10.82 -11.57 21.05
N SER A 195 -10.31 -11.66 19.82
CA SER A 195 -9.58 -12.84 19.35
C SER A 195 -8.28 -12.47 18.66
N PHE A 196 -7.34 -13.42 18.70
CA PHE A 196 -6.09 -13.43 17.93
C PHE A 196 -5.80 -14.85 17.43
N HIS A 197 -4.83 -14.99 16.53
CA HIS A 197 -4.44 -16.26 15.95
C HIS A 197 -2.95 -16.49 16.15
N THR A 198 -2.54 -17.71 16.49
CA THR A 198 -1.13 -18.09 16.35
C THR A 198 -0.80 -18.32 14.87
N TYR A 199 0.46 -18.11 14.50
CA TYR A 199 0.93 -18.30 13.12
C TYR A 199 0.63 -19.74 12.62
N GLU A 200 0.35 -19.84 11.32
CA GLU A 200 0.15 -21.13 10.64
C GLU A 200 1.50 -21.78 10.28
N PRO A 201 1.55 -23.11 10.02
CA PRO A 201 2.71 -23.74 9.39
C PRO A 201 3.12 -23.04 8.10
N LEU A 202 4.42 -22.91 7.86
CA LEU A 202 4.94 -22.29 6.65
C LEU A 202 4.53 -23.11 5.42
N LYS A 203 3.76 -22.51 4.52
CA LYS A 203 3.27 -23.13 3.28
C LYS A 203 3.37 -22.18 2.10
N ILE A 204 3.44 -22.74 0.89
CA ILE A 204 3.33 -22.01 -0.36
C ILE A 204 1.84 -21.84 -0.65
N ILE A 205 1.41 -20.59 -0.81
CA ILE A 205 0.00 -20.24 -1.06
C ILE A 205 -0.26 -19.85 -2.50
N ASP A 206 0.78 -19.47 -3.25
CA ASP A 206 0.65 -19.14 -4.67
C ASP A 206 1.96 -19.32 -5.42
N CYS A 207 1.85 -19.53 -6.73
CA CYS A 207 2.96 -19.52 -7.67
C CYS A 207 2.59 -18.76 -8.95
N PHE A 208 3.55 -18.01 -9.48
CA PHE A 208 3.40 -17.26 -10.73
C PHE A 208 4.54 -17.63 -11.68
N PRO A 209 4.27 -17.81 -12.98
CA PRO A 209 2.95 -17.91 -13.61
C PRO A 209 2.18 -19.18 -13.17
N ASN A 210 0.84 -19.06 -13.03
CA ASN A 210 0.00 -20.02 -12.29
C ASN A 210 -0.58 -21.17 -13.16
N ILE A 211 -0.54 -22.38 -12.61
CA ILE A 211 -0.87 -23.70 -13.17
C ILE A 211 -2.38 -24.03 -13.00
N LYS A 212 -3.29 -23.09 -13.24
CA LYS A 212 -4.74 -23.32 -13.10
C LYS A 212 -5.55 -23.03 -14.36
N ASN A 213 -4.98 -23.30 -15.54
CA ASN A 213 -5.73 -23.64 -16.77
C ASN A 213 -7.03 -22.86 -17.07
N THR A 214 -7.09 -21.58 -16.72
CA THR A 214 -8.09 -20.62 -17.18
C THR A 214 -7.35 -19.33 -17.51
N TRP A 215 -6.88 -19.25 -18.77
CA TRP A 215 -6.50 -18.03 -19.49
C TRP A 215 -5.57 -17.04 -18.76
N GLN A 216 -4.43 -17.51 -18.25
CA GLN A 216 -3.23 -16.66 -18.15
C GLN A 216 -2.18 -17.16 -19.15
N PRO A 217 -1.41 -16.25 -19.78
CA PRO A 217 -0.38 -16.65 -20.73
C PRO A 217 0.62 -17.54 -20.01
N SER A 218 0.86 -18.71 -20.57
CA SER A 218 2.06 -19.50 -20.39
C SER A 218 3.32 -18.63 -20.18
N ALA A 219 4.26 -19.08 -19.35
CA ALA A 219 5.53 -18.39 -19.20
C ALA A 219 6.22 -18.30 -20.58
N ALA A 220 6.59 -17.10 -21.00
CA ALA A 220 7.54 -16.93 -22.07
C ALA A 220 8.93 -17.38 -21.58
N PRO A 221 9.82 -17.81 -22.49
CA PRO A 221 11.24 -17.96 -22.18
C PRO A 221 11.80 -16.72 -21.47
N GLY A 222 12.40 -16.91 -20.29
CA GLY A 222 13.03 -15.83 -19.53
C GLY A 222 12.10 -14.98 -18.65
N HIS A 223 10.78 -15.21 -18.67
CA HIS A 223 9.88 -14.60 -17.70
C HIS A 223 10.23 -15.07 -16.28
N SER A 224 10.22 -14.14 -15.32
CA SER A 224 10.47 -14.47 -13.92
C SER A 224 9.38 -15.38 -13.36
N TRP A 225 9.78 -16.24 -12.42
CA TRP A 225 8.86 -17.10 -11.67
C TRP A 225 8.81 -16.63 -10.23
N THR A 226 7.68 -16.76 -9.55
CA THR A 226 7.51 -16.30 -8.17
C THR A 226 6.81 -17.35 -7.33
N LEU A 227 7.27 -17.54 -6.10
CA LEU A 227 6.57 -18.29 -5.06
C LEU A 227 6.12 -17.34 -3.97
N THR A 228 4.87 -17.47 -3.51
CA THR A 228 4.33 -16.70 -2.39
C THR A 228 4.04 -17.62 -1.21
N PHE A 229 4.44 -17.21 -0.01
CA PHE A 229 4.27 -17.94 1.23
C PHE A 229 3.21 -17.30 2.16
N ASN A 230 2.64 -18.09 3.06
CA ASN A 230 1.70 -17.58 4.08
C ASN A 230 2.37 -16.79 5.20
N ASN A 231 3.67 -17.02 5.46
CA ASN A 231 4.45 -16.35 6.49
C ASN A 231 5.67 -15.65 5.88
N SER A 232 6.15 -14.60 6.55
CA SER A 232 7.40 -13.93 6.19
C SER A 232 8.59 -14.86 6.37
N LEU A 233 9.47 -14.93 5.38
CA LEU A 233 10.62 -15.82 5.37
C LEU A 233 11.82 -15.21 6.12
N ASP A 234 12.61 -16.06 6.77
CA ASP A 234 13.90 -15.67 7.33
C ASP A 234 14.93 -15.57 6.18
N HIS A 235 15.21 -14.33 5.76
CA HIS A 235 16.15 -14.04 4.69
C HIS A 235 17.54 -14.65 4.91
N SER A 236 17.98 -14.79 6.17
CA SER A 236 19.31 -15.35 6.46
C SER A 236 19.44 -16.83 6.06
N THR A 237 18.30 -17.51 5.91
CA THR A 237 18.25 -18.93 5.52
C THR A 237 18.13 -19.14 4.01
N ILE A 238 17.72 -18.12 3.26
CA ILE A 238 17.44 -18.22 1.83
C ILE A 238 18.75 -18.21 1.05
N ASN A 239 18.99 -19.27 0.28
CA ASN A 239 20.10 -19.33 -0.64
C ASN A 239 19.71 -20.09 -1.91
N LYS A 240 20.47 -19.88 -2.99
CA LYS A 240 20.16 -20.45 -4.31
C LYS A 240 20.15 -21.97 -4.35
N SER A 241 20.96 -22.64 -3.53
CA SER A 241 21.04 -24.10 -3.55
C SER A 241 19.79 -24.80 -3.00
N LEU A 242 18.92 -24.07 -2.28
CA LEU A 242 17.63 -24.58 -1.81
C LEU A 242 16.66 -24.90 -2.95
N PHE A 243 16.82 -24.26 -4.11
CA PHE A 243 15.87 -24.37 -5.21
C PHE A 243 16.52 -25.12 -6.37
N LYS A 244 16.01 -26.32 -6.63
CA LYS A 244 16.46 -27.17 -7.73
C LYS A 244 15.35 -27.29 -8.76
N PHE A 245 15.69 -26.99 -10.01
CA PHE A 245 14.77 -27.11 -11.13
C PHE A 245 15.19 -28.26 -12.03
N GLU A 246 14.22 -29.04 -12.48
CA GLU A 246 14.40 -30.11 -13.47
C GLU A 246 13.47 -29.86 -14.67
N PRO A 247 14.02 -29.70 -15.90
CA PRO A 247 15.46 -29.70 -16.24
C PRO A 247 16.21 -28.49 -15.65
N GLU A 248 17.55 -28.54 -15.62
CA GLU A 248 18.36 -27.47 -15.03
C GLU A 248 18.12 -26.12 -15.74
N VAL A 249 18.02 -25.06 -14.93
CA VAL A 249 17.82 -23.69 -15.40
C VAL A 249 19.16 -22.96 -15.50
N ASN A 250 19.54 -22.58 -16.72
CA ASN A 250 20.72 -21.74 -16.95
C ASN A 250 20.50 -20.33 -16.39
N GLY A 251 21.55 -19.76 -15.79
CA GLY A 251 21.52 -18.36 -15.35
C GLY A 251 20.56 -18.06 -14.19
N LEU A 252 20.14 -19.08 -13.42
CA LEU A 252 19.17 -18.89 -12.33
C LEU A 252 19.63 -17.80 -11.33
N GLY A 253 18.91 -16.69 -11.27
CA GLY A 253 19.02 -15.66 -10.24
C GLY A 253 17.86 -15.78 -9.26
N ILE A 254 18.08 -15.40 -8.00
CA ILE A 254 17.03 -15.35 -6.99
C ILE A 254 17.04 -13.97 -6.36
N GLU A 255 15.85 -13.42 -6.20
CA GLU A 255 15.60 -12.19 -5.47
C GLU A 255 14.58 -12.45 -4.37
N HIS A 256 14.94 -11.98 -3.18
CA HIS A 256 14.08 -11.84 -2.02
C HIS A 256 14.46 -10.50 -1.39
N THR A 257 13.49 -9.61 -1.17
CA THR A 257 13.76 -8.27 -0.66
C THR A 257 13.03 -8.05 0.67
N GLN A 258 13.55 -7.16 1.51
CA GLN A 258 12.92 -6.83 2.80
C GLN A 258 11.51 -6.23 2.64
N HIS A 259 11.21 -5.64 1.48
CA HIS A 259 9.90 -5.08 1.18
C HIS A 259 8.88 -6.13 0.72
N ASN A 260 9.32 -7.34 0.42
CA ASN A 260 8.49 -8.44 -0.04
C ASN A 260 8.96 -9.76 0.58
N ASP A 261 8.90 -9.80 1.91
CA ASP A 261 9.46 -10.86 2.76
C ASP A 261 8.75 -12.22 2.63
N ARG A 262 7.62 -12.27 1.93
CA ARG A 262 6.81 -13.47 1.68
C ARG A 262 6.95 -14.03 0.27
N GLN A 263 7.78 -13.43 -0.59
CA GLN A 263 7.92 -13.86 -1.98
C GLN A 263 9.36 -14.13 -2.37
N ILE A 264 9.57 -15.20 -3.14
CA ILE A 264 10.84 -15.49 -3.79
C ILE A 264 10.64 -15.39 -5.29
N THR A 265 11.42 -14.54 -5.95
CA THR A 265 11.42 -14.37 -7.40
C THR A 265 12.65 -15.02 -8.02
N PHE A 266 12.44 -15.80 -9.07
CA PHE A 266 13.46 -16.50 -9.84
C PHE A 266 13.61 -15.84 -11.21
N TYR A 267 14.80 -15.31 -11.48
CA TYR A 267 15.21 -14.90 -12.82
C TYR A 267 15.85 -16.09 -13.52
N ASN A 268 15.46 -16.37 -14.77
CA ASN A 268 15.86 -17.59 -15.45
C ASN A 268 16.12 -17.34 -16.94
N ASN A 269 16.87 -18.23 -17.58
CA ASN A 269 16.96 -18.33 -19.04
C ASN A 269 16.30 -19.63 -19.50
N SER A 270 15.01 -19.81 -19.17
CA SER A 270 14.26 -21.01 -19.51
C SER A 270 14.09 -21.21 -21.01
N LYS A 271 14.06 -22.46 -21.48
CA LYS A 271 13.80 -22.80 -22.88
C LYS A 271 12.30 -22.84 -23.17
N SER A 272 11.90 -22.51 -24.40
CA SER A 272 10.52 -22.70 -24.86
C SER A 272 10.13 -24.18 -24.85
N ASN A 273 8.81 -24.44 -24.83
CA ASN A 273 8.21 -25.78 -24.85
C ASN A 273 8.81 -26.75 -23.81
N THR A 274 9.12 -26.22 -22.62
CA THR A 274 9.77 -26.98 -21.55
C THR A 274 8.98 -26.80 -20.25
N VAL A 275 8.80 -27.89 -19.51
CA VAL A 275 8.19 -27.87 -18.17
C VAL A 275 9.30 -27.99 -17.13
N TYR A 276 9.43 -26.99 -16.26
CA TYR A 276 10.40 -26.97 -15.18
C TYR A 276 9.72 -27.35 -13.86
N THR A 277 10.15 -28.44 -13.23
CA THR A 277 9.66 -28.87 -11.92
C THR A 277 10.58 -28.36 -10.83
N LEU A 278 10.04 -27.64 -9.85
CA LEU A 278 10.78 -27.15 -8.71
C LEU A 278 10.76 -28.16 -7.56
N SER A 279 11.95 -28.49 -7.06
CA SER A 279 12.17 -29.15 -5.77
C SER A 279 12.84 -28.18 -4.80
N ILE A 280 12.27 -28.02 -3.61
CA ILE A 280 12.79 -27.13 -2.56
C ILE A 280 13.48 -28.01 -1.51
N GLN A 281 14.76 -27.80 -1.21
CA GLN A 281 15.42 -28.51 -0.11
C GLN A 281 14.90 -27.97 1.23
N SER A 282 13.85 -28.62 1.75
CA SER A 282 12.89 -28.05 2.70
C SER A 282 13.43 -27.79 4.11
N ALA A 283 14.36 -28.61 4.60
CA ALA A 283 14.82 -28.57 6.00
C ALA A 283 15.57 -27.29 6.42
N SER A 284 15.96 -26.44 5.46
CA SER A 284 16.72 -25.22 5.73
C SER A 284 15.96 -23.93 5.45
N LEU A 285 14.83 -23.97 4.73
CA LEU A 285 14.01 -22.79 4.50
C LEU A 285 13.18 -22.52 5.77
N LYS A 286 13.39 -21.36 6.39
CA LYS A 286 12.65 -20.97 7.61
C LYS A 286 11.82 -19.71 7.42
N ASP A 287 10.78 -19.59 8.23
CA ASP A 287 10.10 -18.31 8.44
C ASP A 287 10.68 -17.53 9.63
N ILE A 288 10.25 -16.28 9.78
CA ILE A 288 10.65 -15.42 10.91
C ILE A 288 10.22 -15.96 12.29
N HIS A 289 9.36 -16.97 12.33
CA HIS A 289 8.93 -17.67 13.55
C HIS A 289 9.81 -18.90 13.84
N GLY A 290 10.80 -19.19 12.99
CA GLY A 290 11.72 -20.32 13.13
C GLY A 290 11.15 -21.64 12.62
N GLN A 291 9.97 -21.64 12.00
CA GLN A 291 9.38 -22.84 11.41
C GLN A 291 10.13 -23.23 10.15
N THR A 292 10.45 -24.51 10.00
CA THR A 292 10.97 -25.06 8.75
C THR A 292 9.83 -25.31 7.77
N PHE A 293 10.10 -25.10 6.48
CA PHE A 293 9.19 -25.52 5.42
C PHE A 293 9.08 -27.05 5.43
N GLU A 294 7.88 -27.59 5.64
CA GLU A 294 7.63 -29.03 5.59
C GLU A 294 7.09 -29.41 4.21
N HIS A 295 7.64 -30.46 3.60
CA HIS A 295 7.30 -30.89 2.23
C HIS A 295 5.82 -31.28 2.06
N ASP A 296 5.16 -31.65 3.16
CA ASP A 296 3.79 -32.16 3.19
C ASP A 296 2.72 -31.05 3.04
N HIS A 297 3.11 -29.79 2.89
CA HIS A 297 2.17 -28.66 2.72
C HIS A 297 2.07 -28.09 1.30
N SER A 298 2.72 -28.73 0.33
CA SER A 298 2.37 -28.60 -1.09
C SER A 298 1.89 -29.96 -1.61
N ASP A 299 0.58 -30.22 -1.57
CA ASP A 299 -0.05 -31.43 -2.14
C ASP A 299 0.21 -31.63 -3.66
N LYS A 300 0.96 -30.73 -4.30
CA LYS A 300 1.17 -30.67 -5.74
C LYS A 300 2.62 -30.32 -6.08
N LEU A 301 3.17 -30.99 -7.08
CA LEU A 301 4.42 -30.58 -7.72
C LEU A 301 4.29 -29.14 -8.22
N ILE A 302 5.30 -28.32 -7.93
CA ILE A 302 5.37 -26.95 -8.44
C ILE A 302 6.02 -27.01 -9.82
N GLN A 303 5.26 -26.68 -10.86
CA GLN A 303 5.70 -26.76 -12.24
C GLN A 303 5.55 -25.43 -12.97
N PHE A 304 6.58 -25.02 -13.71
CA PHE A 304 6.54 -23.85 -14.56
C PHE A 304 6.49 -24.32 -16.02
N HIS A 305 5.34 -24.09 -16.66
CA HIS A 305 5.12 -24.45 -18.05
C HIS A 305 5.56 -23.29 -18.94
N VAL A 306 6.68 -23.47 -19.62
CA VAL A 306 7.22 -22.51 -20.58
C VAL A 306 6.81 -22.94 -21.96
N HIS A 307 5.99 -22.14 -22.63
CA HIS A 307 5.50 -22.43 -23.97
C HIS A 307 6.32 -21.66 -25.01
N ASP A 308 5.93 -21.74 -26.28
CA ASP A 308 6.59 -20.99 -27.35
C ASP A 308 6.71 -19.50 -27.01
N SER A 309 7.80 -18.91 -27.50
CA SER A 309 8.09 -17.48 -27.34
C SER A 309 6.85 -16.66 -27.69
N PRO A 310 6.56 -15.57 -26.95
CA PRO A 310 5.43 -14.71 -27.26
C PRO A 310 5.48 -14.28 -28.72
N SER A 311 4.31 -13.95 -29.25
CA SER A 311 4.17 -13.37 -30.58
C SER A 311 5.22 -12.27 -30.79
N LEU A 312 5.86 -12.26 -31.96
CA LEU A 312 6.97 -11.38 -32.27
C LEU A 312 6.60 -9.92 -31.97
N VAL A 313 7.36 -9.21 -31.14
CA VAL A 313 7.12 -7.77 -30.89
C VAL A 313 8.03 -6.98 -31.81
N GLY A 314 7.45 -6.25 -32.76
CA GLY A 314 8.16 -5.35 -33.68
C GLY A 314 8.29 -3.93 -33.12
N ASN A 315 9.44 -3.29 -33.36
CA ASN A 315 9.64 -1.88 -33.00
C ASN A 315 10.59 -1.17 -33.98
N ILE A 316 10.35 0.12 -34.22
CA ILE A 316 11.34 1.04 -34.78
C ILE A 316 11.50 2.24 -33.85
N SER A 317 12.74 2.66 -33.64
CA SER A 317 13.04 3.84 -32.82
C SER A 317 14.15 4.67 -33.44
N GLY A 318 13.97 5.98 -33.44
CA GLY A 318 14.94 6.94 -33.98
C GLY A 318 14.54 8.35 -33.57
N ALA A 319 15.43 9.30 -33.81
CA ALA A 319 15.15 10.68 -33.44
C ALA A 319 14.05 11.26 -34.34
N THR A 320 12.92 11.64 -33.74
CA THR A 320 11.76 12.26 -34.41
C THR A 320 11.73 13.76 -34.10
N GLY A 321 11.01 14.57 -34.87
CA GLY A 321 10.97 16.03 -34.64
C GLY A 321 11.73 16.84 -35.68
N MET A 322 12.13 18.07 -35.33
CA MET A 322 13.11 18.82 -36.11
C MET A 322 14.51 18.59 -35.57
N ILE A 323 15.40 18.14 -36.44
CA ILE A 323 16.79 17.82 -36.11
C ILE A 323 17.69 18.66 -37.00
N THR A 324 18.63 19.37 -36.38
CA THR A 324 19.73 20.00 -37.09
C THR A 324 20.94 19.07 -37.02
N MET A 325 21.46 18.69 -38.17
CA MET A 325 22.62 17.80 -38.27
C MET A 325 23.91 18.54 -37.88
N ASP A 326 24.83 17.82 -37.25
CA ASP A 326 26.17 18.33 -36.94
C ASP A 326 26.88 18.78 -38.24
N PRO A 327 27.38 20.04 -38.31
CA PRO A 327 28.15 20.51 -39.46
C PRO A 327 29.37 19.64 -39.81
N GLY A 328 29.94 18.92 -38.85
CA GLY A 328 31.09 18.03 -39.02
C GLY A 328 30.81 16.79 -39.86
N VAL A 329 29.55 16.39 -40.03
CA VAL A 329 29.18 15.19 -40.83
C VAL A 329 28.61 15.53 -42.21
N LEU A 330 28.64 16.81 -42.63
CA LEU A 330 28.04 17.24 -43.91
C LEU A 330 28.75 16.71 -45.16
N ASP A 331 29.97 16.17 -45.02
CA ASP A 331 30.63 15.44 -46.10
C ASP A 331 29.98 14.07 -46.36
N GLU A 332 29.51 13.38 -45.33
CA GLU A 332 28.79 12.11 -45.45
C GLU A 332 27.56 12.07 -44.53
N PRO A 333 26.55 12.92 -44.78
CA PRO A 333 25.41 13.04 -43.89
C PRO A 333 24.59 11.76 -43.92
N PHE A 334 24.18 11.26 -42.74
CA PHE A 334 23.36 10.07 -42.60
C PHE A 334 22.32 10.22 -41.49
N TYR A 335 21.21 9.48 -41.58
CA TYR A 335 20.21 9.39 -40.53
C TYR A 335 20.18 7.97 -39.95
N PRO A 336 20.50 7.77 -38.66
CA PRO A 336 20.43 6.47 -38.01
C PRO A 336 19.04 6.19 -37.42
N PHE A 337 18.59 4.95 -37.48
CA PHE A 337 17.46 4.44 -36.70
C PHE A 337 17.69 2.99 -36.29
N MET A 338 17.07 2.58 -35.18
CA MET A 338 17.06 1.21 -34.71
C MET A 338 15.80 0.50 -35.17
N VAL A 339 15.95 -0.76 -35.57
CA VAL A 339 14.85 -1.67 -35.84
C VAL A 339 14.99 -2.91 -34.97
N TYR A 340 13.84 -3.42 -34.50
CA TYR A 340 13.72 -4.63 -33.73
C TYR A 340 12.60 -5.47 -34.37
N ASN A 341 12.92 -6.70 -34.75
CA ASN A 341 11.98 -7.72 -35.25
C ASN A 341 11.16 -7.41 -36.51
N TYR A 342 11.12 -6.18 -37.04
CA TYR A 342 10.50 -5.92 -38.34
C TYR A 342 11.40 -6.40 -39.49
N SER A 343 10.85 -7.23 -40.37
CA SER A 343 11.54 -7.76 -41.56
C SER A 343 11.80 -6.68 -42.62
N GLU A 344 10.90 -5.72 -42.74
CA GLU A 344 10.96 -4.65 -43.74
C GLU A 344 10.24 -3.38 -43.27
N VAL A 345 10.73 -2.23 -43.73
CA VAL A 345 10.17 -0.90 -43.46
C VAL A 345 9.96 -0.12 -44.75
N THR A 346 9.00 0.79 -44.77
CA THR A 346 8.85 1.78 -45.85
C THR A 346 9.67 3.01 -45.49
N LEU A 347 10.57 3.44 -46.38
CA LEU A 347 11.38 4.65 -46.23
C LEU A 347 10.96 5.68 -47.28
N ARG A 348 10.45 6.83 -46.81
CA ARG A 348 10.11 7.98 -47.65
C ARG A 348 11.03 9.16 -47.35
N ILE A 349 11.59 9.78 -48.38
CA ILE A 349 12.44 10.98 -48.26
C ILE A 349 11.91 12.06 -49.20
N HIS A 350 11.58 13.21 -48.63
CA HIS A 350 11.13 14.39 -49.37
C HIS A 350 12.09 15.55 -49.18
N ARG A 351 12.46 16.23 -50.26
CA ARG A 351 13.20 17.50 -50.18
C ARG A 351 12.24 18.64 -49.95
N VAL A 352 12.44 19.36 -48.86
CA VAL A 352 11.56 20.43 -48.42
C VAL A 352 12.28 21.77 -48.36
N LYS A 353 11.47 22.82 -48.22
CA LYS A 353 11.89 24.21 -48.06
C LYS A 353 11.24 24.76 -46.80
N PRO A 354 11.73 25.88 -46.23
CA PRO A 354 11.13 26.49 -45.04
C PRO A 354 9.63 26.78 -45.18
N GLU A 355 9.18 27.14 -46.38
CA GLU A 355 7.76 27.39 -46.72
C GLU A 355 6.85 26.15 -46.61
N HIS A 356 7.42 24.94 -46.57
CA HIS A 356 6.68 23.70 -46.35
C HIS A 356 6.50 23.36 -44.87
N TYR A 357 7.05 24.17 -43.96
CA TYR A 357 6.90 23.95 -42.53
C TYR A 357 5.42 24.07 -42.13
N HIS A 358 4.91 23.05 -41.44
CA HIS A 358 3.54 23.07 -40.94
C HIS A 358 3.44 22.25 -39.64
N PRO A 359 2.80 22.77 -38.56
CA PRO A 359 2.77 22.11 -37.25
C PRO A 359 2.03 20.78 -37.24
N ASN A 360 1.13 20.55 -38.20
CA ASN A 360 0.42 19.28 -38.30
C ASN A 360 1.22 18.17 -38.99
N LEU A 361 2.43 18.44 -39.51
CA LEU A 361 3.24 17.38 -40.13
C LEU A 361 3.56 16.28 -39.11
N PRO A 362 3.77 15.01 -39.55
CA PRO A 362 3.99 13.92 -38.62
C PRO A 362 5.21 14.11 -37.70
N CYS A 363 6.23 14.84 -38.16
CA CYS A 363 7.40 15.19 -37.36
C CYS A 363 7.11 16.18 -36.22
N PHE A 364 6.04 16.99 -36.30
CA PHE A 364 5.71 18.02 -35.30
C PHE A 364 4.48 17.69 -34.47
N ASN A 365 3.65 16.73 -34.91
CA ASN A 365 2.45 16.31 -34.21
C ASN A 365 2.56 14.84 -33.80
N SER A 366 2.75 14.61 -32.50
CA SER A 366 2.82 13.27 -31.91
C SER A 366 1.51 12.49 -31.97
N HIS A 367 0.39 13.07 -32.42
CA HIS A 367 -0.88 12.35 -32.63
C HIS A 367 -1.14 12.01 -34.11
N SER A 368 -0.21 12.34 -35.00
CA SER A 368 -0.34 12.19 -36.45
C SER A 368 -0.62 10.75 -36.92
N TYR A 369 -0.21 9.72 -36.16
CA TYR A 369 -0.44 8.31 -36.47
C TYR A 369 -1.92 7.89 -36.45
N THR A 370 -2.78 8.63 -35.74
CA THR A 370 -4.24 8.33 -35.65
C THR A 370 -5.05 8.75 -36.88
N TYR A 371 -4.41 9.32 -37.90
CA TYR A 371 -5.08 10.04 -39.00
C TYR A 371 -4.85 9.45 -40.39
N GLU A 372 -4.87 8.11 -40.54
CA GLU A 372 -4.72 7.40 -41.84
C GLU A 372 -5.70 7.91 -42.93
N GLY A 373 -6.80 8.57 -42.55
CA GLY A 373 -7.78 9.18 -43.45
C GLY A 373 -7.57 10.65 -43.82
N GLN A 374 -6.53 11.33 -43.34
CA GLN A 374 -6.29 12.75 -43.64
C GLN A 374 -5.35 12.91 -44.86
N GLU A 375 -5.72 13.75 -45.83
CA GLU A 375 -4.97 13.96 -47.08
C GLU A 375 -3.48 14.32 -46.88
N TRP A 376 -3.14 14.99 -45.78
CA TRP A 376 -1.78 15.45 -45.50
C TRP A 376 -0.84 14.35 -44.99
N TYR A 377 -1.34 13.21 -44.49
CA TYR A 377 -0.51 12.05 -44.14
C TYR A 377 0.01 11.33 -45.40
N ASN A 378 -0.85 11.26 -46.42
CA ASN A 378 -0.54 10.60 -47.70
C ASN A 378 0.27 11.49 -48.65
N LYS A 379 0.34 12.80 -48.40
CA LYS A 379 1.09 13.76 -49.21
C LYS A 379 2.04 14.58 -48.34
N LEU A 380 3.22 14.01 -48.07
CA LEU A 380 4.32 14.79 -47.49
C LEU A 380 4.67 15.96 -48.44
N PRO A 381 4.99 17.15 -47.91
CA PRO A 381 5.24 18.31 -48.75
C PRO A 381 6.61 18.22 -49.46
N GLY A 382 6.80 19.04 -50.48
CA GLY A 382 8.05 19.11 -51.23
C GLY A 382 8.20 18.06 -52.33
N GLU A 383 9.44 17.86 -52.78
CA GLU A 383 9.79 16.94 -53.86
C GLU A 383 10.04 15.55 -53.28
N GLU A 384 9.25 14.54 -53.67
CA GLU A 384 9.50 13.14 -53.31
C GLU A 384 10.77 12.65 -54.03
N LEU A 385 11.76 12.20 -53.25
CA LEU A 385 13.04 11.71 -53.77
C LEU A 385 13.23 10.21 -53.61
N LEU A 386 12.56 9.61 -52.62
CA LEU A 386 12.61 8.18 -52.34
C LEU A 386 11.27 7.75 -51.71
N ASN A 387 10.77 6.60 -52.15
CA ASN A 387 9.64 5.91 -51.56
C ASN A 387 9.79 4.41 -51.85
N GLU A 388 10.51 3.70 -50.97
CA GLU A 388 10.92 2.31 -51.21
C GLU A 388 10.74 1.46 -49.94
N VAL A 389 10.56 0.16 -50.15
CA VAL A 389 10.60 -0.84 -49.08
C VAL A 389 12.03 -1.29 -48.87
N VAL A 390 12.54 -1.13 -47.65
CA VAL A 390 13.90 -1.50 -47.24
C VAL A 390 13.84 -2.77 -46.42
N GLN A 391 14.55 -3.81 -46.86
CA GLN A 391 14.75 -5.03 -46.08
C GLN A 391 15.70 -4.73 -44.92
N THR A 392 15.27 -5.04 -43.70
CA THR A 392 16.06 -4.72 -42.50
C THR A 392 17.17 -5.73 -42.28
N ASN A 393 16.94 -6.99 -42.69
CA ASN A 393 17.78 -8.14 -42.34
C ASN A 393 18.10 -8.13 -40.83
N CYS A 394 17.09 -7.84 -40.02
CA CYS A 394 17.16 -7.87 -38.57
C CYS A 394 17.09 -9.32 -38.11
N GLU A 395 18.06 -9.77 -37.31
CA GLU A 395 17.96 -11.07 -36.66
C GLU A 395 16.85 -11.03 -35.61
N ARG A 396 16.25 -12.20 -35.35
CA ARG A 396 15.15 -12.32 -34.40
C ARG A 396 15.65 -11.99 -32.99
N ASP A 397 14.89 -11.14 -32.31
CA ASP A 397 15.10 -10.67 -30.93
C ASP A 397 16.44 -9.94 -30.72
N GLU A 398 17.07 -9.44 -31.80
CA GLU A 398 18.29 -8.62 -31.77
C GLU A 398 18.07 -7.26 -32.44
N PRO A 399 18.27 -6.13 -31.73
CA PRO A 399 18.10 -4.82 -32.33
C PRO A 399 19.24 -4.49 -33.31
N LYS A 400 18.90 -3.86 -34.43
CA LYS A 400 19.84 -3.49 -35.49
C LYS A 400 19.77 -2.00 -35.81
N GLU A 401 20.92 -1.34 -35.89
CA GLU A 401 21.03 0.03 -36.40
C GLU A 401 21.08 0.03 -37.93
N ILE A 402 20.23 0.84 -38.57
CA ILE A 402 20.27 1.12 -40.01
C ILE A 402 20.63 2.59 -40.21
N ARG A 403 21.61 2.85 -41.09
CA ARG A 403 22.07 4.19 -41.45
C ARG A 403 21.62 4.55 -42.86
N VAL A 404 20.77 5.57 -42.98
CA VAL A 404 20.29 6.08 -44.27
C VAL A 404 21.24 7.17 -44.78
N PRO A 405 22.00 6.96 -45.87
CA PRO A 405 22.86 7.99 -46.43
C PRO A 405 22.03 9.10 -47.10
N LEU A 406 22.37 10.37 -46.83
CA LEU A 406 21.52 11.51 -47.21
C LEU A 406 22.09 12.38 -48.32
N ARG A 407 23.38 12.26 -48.63
CA ARG A 407 24.08 13.16 -49.57
C ARG A 407 23.41 13.24 -50.94
N ALA A 408 22.87 12.12 -51.44
CA ALA A 408 22.18 12.04 -52.72
C ALA A 408 20.85 12.83 -52.74
N TYR A 409 20.22 13.01 -51.58
CA TYR A 409 18.92 13.65 -51.44
C TYR A 409 19.01 15.16 -51.15
N LEU A 410 20.18 15.66 -50.76
CA LEU A 410 20.41 17.07 -50.44
C LEU A 410 20.64 17.93 -51.69
N THR A 411 20.39 19.23 -51.57
CA THR A 411 20.42 20.20 -52.68
C THR A 411 21.76 20.16 -53.42
N LYS A 412 21.74 19.93 -54.74
CA LYS A 412 22.93 19.87 -55.59
C LYS A 412 24.02 18.91 -55.08
N LYS A 413 23.68 17.90 -54.27
CA LYS A 413 24.64 16.98 -53.60
C LYS A 413 25.69 17.72 -52.75
N SER A 414 25.35 18.92 -52.27
CA SER A 414 26.27 19.83 -51.58
C SER A 414 26.50 19.50 -50.10
N GLY A 415 25.76 18.54 -49.55
CA GLY A 415 25.74 18.24 -48.11
C GLY A 415 24.82 19.17 -47.30
N VAL A 416 24.20 20.19 -47.90
CA VAL A 416 23.26 21.09 -47.23
C VAL A 416 21.86 21.05 -47.84
N GLY A 417 20.84 21.30 -47.02
CA GLY A 417 19.44 21.27 -47.41
C GLY A 417 18.51 20.86 -46.27
N GLN A 418 17.22 20.75 -46.57
CA GLN A 418 16.20 20.26 -45.62
C GLN A 418 15.48 19.06 -46.22
N LEU A 419 15.27 18.04 -45.41
CA LEU A 419 14.59 16.80 -45.78
C LEU A 419 13.48 16.50 -44.77
N ILE A 420 12.38 15.90 -45.23
CA ILE A 420 11.52 15.10 -44.36
C ILE A 420 11.86 13.64 -44.61
N ILE A 421 12.13 12.89 -43.54
CA ILE A 421 12.32 11.44 -43.59
C ILE A 421 11.18 10.82 -42.78
N LEU A 422 10.50 9.85 -43.37
CA LEU A 422 9.44 9.09 -42.72
C LEU A 422 9.74 7.60 -42.85
N ILE A 423 9.68 6.88 -41.72
CA ILE A 423 9.93 5.44 -41.63
C ILE A 423 8.78 4.80 -40.87
N GLU A 424 8.18 3.77 -41.44
CA GLU A 424 7.11 2.97 -40.82
C GLU A 424 7.26 1.49 -41.23
N PRO A 425 6.83 0.52 -40.41
CA PRO A 425 6.81 -0.89 -40.83
C PRO A 425 5.87 -1.07 -42.03
N THR A 426 6.12 -2.08 -42.88
CA THR A 426 5.12 -2.45 -43.90
C THR A 426 3.93 -3.16 -43.25
N LYS A 427 2.76 -3.17 -43.91
CA LYS A 427 1.59 -3.94 -43.45
C LYS A 427 1.93 -5.43 -43.27
N LYS A 428 2.81 -5.96 -44.11
CA LYS A 428 3.32 -7.33 -44.02
C LYS A 428 4.17 -7.52 -42.75
N ALA A 429 5.21 -6.72 -42.55
CA ALA A 429 6.09 -6.82 -41.38
C ALA A 429 5.31 -6.63 -40.06
N LEU A 430 4.33 -5.73 -40.05
CA LEU A 430 3.46 -5.54 -38.88
C LEU A 430 2.54 -6.74 -38.64
N SER A 431 2.00 -7.36 -39.68
CA SER A 431 1.13 -8.55 -39.56
C SER A 431 1.83 -9.78 -38.99
N GLU A 432 3.16 -9.82 -39.07
CA GLU A 432 4.00 -10.87 -38.48
C GLU A 432 4.18 -10.70 -36.95
N CYS A 433 3.75 -9.57 -36.39
CA CYS A 433 3.94 -9.20 -34.98
C CYS A 433 2.68 -9.37 -34.11
N GLN A 434 2.84 -9.37 -32.79
CA GLN A 434 1.75 -9.44 -31.81
C GLN A 434 0.78 -8.24 -31.93
N ASP A 435 1.34 -7.04 -31.89
CA ASP A 435 0.61 -5.79 -31.96
C ASP A 435 0.45 -5.39 -33.42
N ASN A 436 -0.38 -6.14 -34.15
CA ASN A 436 -0.50 -6.00 -35.60
C ASN A 436 -1.53 -4.95 -36.06
N ASP A 437 -2.09 -4.17 -35.13
CA ASP A 437 -3.02 -3.11 -35.48
C ASP A 437 -2.25 -1.95 -36.13
N TRP A 438 -2.53 -1.77 -37.42
CA TRP A 438 -1.94 -0.74 -38.26
C TRP A 438 -2.11 0.68 -37.70
N GLN A 439 -3.17 0.95 -36.93
CA GLN A 439 -3.41 2.26 -36.31
C GLN A 439 -2.38 2.61 -35.24
N TYR A 440 -1.79 1.60 -34.59
CA TYR A 440 -0.81 1.77 -33.51
C TYR A 440 0.63 1.51 -33.96
N ARG A 441 0.88 1.36 -35.26
CA ARG A 441 2.22 1.15 -35.81
C ARG A 441 3.16 2.28 -35.38
N GLN A 442 4.41 1.92 -35.11
CA GLN A 442 5.44 2.90 -34.81
C GLN A 442 5.85 3.63 -36.09
N ILE A 443 6.02 4.94 -35.99
CA ILE A 443 6.42 5.81 -37.09
C ILE A 443 7.55 6.70 -36.60
N ILE A 444 8.60 6.81 -37.40
CA ILE A 444 9.65 7.81 -37.23
C ILE A 444 9.38 8.90 -38.25
N SER A 445 9.25 10.15 -37.82
CA SER A 445 9.13 11.29 -38.74
C SER A 445 10.04 12.44 -38.32
N VAL A 446 10.97 12.80 -39.20
CA VAL A 446 11.95 13.86 -38.92
C VAL A 446 11.93 14.93 -39.99
N TRP A 447 11.92 16.19 -39.56
CA TRP A 447 12.35 17.33 -40.37
C TRP A 447 13.85 17.54 -40.12
N LEU A 448 14.69 17.08 -41.04
CA LEU A 448 16.13 17.16 -40.92
C LEU A 448 16.67 18.38 -41.64
N GLN A 449 17.45 19.19 -40.94
CA GLN A 449 18.18 20.34 -41.49
C GLN A 449 19.68 20.07 -41.51
N CYS A 450 20.26 19.97 -42.70
CA CYS A 450 21.70 19.92 -42.93
C CYS A 450 22.17 21.33 -43.29
N THR A 451 22.86 22.00 -42.38
CA THR A 451 23.30 23.39 -42.57
C THR A 451 24.70 23.61 -42.00
N ARG A 452 25.42 24.56 -42.57
CA ARG A 452 26.70 25.06 -42.03
C ARG A 452 26.51 26.16 -40.98
N LEU A 453 25.26 26.56 -40.75
CA LEU A 453 24.91 27.61 -39.80
C LEU A 453 24.65 26.98 -38.44
N ALA A 454 25.47 27.34 -37.45
CA ALA A 454 25.18 27.15 -36.04
C ALA A 454 24.71 28.48 -35.45
N VAL A 455 23.59 28.47 -34.73
CA VAL A 455 23.06 29.65 -34.05
C VAL A 455 22.99 29.31 -32.56
N ASP A 456 23.68 30.09 -31.75
CA ASP A 456 23.58 30.06 -30.29
C ASP A 456 22.92 31.36 -29.84
N VAL A 457 21.87 31.27 -29.03
CA VAL A 457 21.10 32.42 -28.56
C VAL A 457 21.04 32.38 -27.05
N PHE A 458 21.67 33.37 -26.42
CA PHE A 458 21.57 33.60 -24.98
C PHE A 458 20.60 34.76 -24.70
N VAL A 459 19.59 34.50 -23.86
CA VAL A 459 18.64 35.52 -23.41
C VAL A 459 18.91 35.81 -21.93
N SER A 460 19.31 37.05 -21.62
CA SER A 460 19.45 37.55 -20.25
C SER A 460 18.28 38.45 -19.89
N SER A 461 17.73 38.29 -18.69
CA SER A 461 16.75 39.23 -18.13
C SER A 461 17.45 40.54 -17.77
N GLY A 462 17.37 41.56 -18.62
CA GLY A 462 17.92 42.88 -18.33
C GLY A 462 17.14 43.60 -17.22
N THR A 463 17.69 43.69 -16.01
CA THR A 463 17.26 44.69 -15.02
C THR A 463 17.99 46.01 -15.26
N TYR A 464 17.34 46.96 -15.95
CA TYR A 464 17.74 48.37 -15.87
C TYR A 464 17.33 48.93 -14.50
N LYS A 465 18.28 49.05 -13.56
CA LYS A 465 18.17 49.97 -12.43
C LYS A 465 18.98 51.23 -12.75
N LEU A 466 18.31 52.29 -13.18
CA LEU A 466 18.81 53.66 -13.04
C LEU A 466 18.97 53.93 -11.54
N ARG A 467 20.19 53.87 -11.01
CA ARG A 467 20.51 54.56 -9.75
C ARG A 467 20.70 56.04 -10.06
N ARG A 468 19.73 56.85 -9.67
CA ARG A 468 19.95 58.26 -9.37
C ARG A 468 20.43 58.38 -7.92
N ASN A 469 21.45 59.21 -7.77
CA ASN A 469 22.20 59.64 -6.59
C ASN A 469 23.27 58.67 -6.09
#